data_AF-A0A1I4UBT6-F1
#
_entry.id   AF-A0A1I4UBT6-F1
#
_cell.length_a   1.000
_cell.length_b   1.000
_cell.length_c   1.000
_cell.angle_alpha   90.00
_cell.angle_beta   90.00
_cell.angle_gamma   90.00
#
_symmetry.space_group_name_H-M   'P 1'
#
loop_
_entity.id
_entity.type
_entity.pdbx_description
1 polymer ?
#
loop_
_entity_poly.entity_id
_entity_poly.type
_entity_poly.pdbx_seq_one_letter_code
_entity_poly.pdbx_strand_id
1 'polypeptide(L)'
;MKNNKRDSRAMRKLSSAALIIASTMLAGCAHQQAGQSQVYRTYAKVVANKVCITLPHLHSGEKLFSIYISERGNPDRFIIRQYPWQKGKYQAAVAGKCVNDFNFPYVIGRGYDVAIQVADPAVATISGATQGRVYSGAFALWRAGQKLHVVPVI
;
A
#
# COMPACT_ATOMS: atom_id res chain seq x y z
N MET A 1 71.26 -19.32 -17.75
CA MET A 1 71.30 -19.23 -16.28
C MET A 1 70.23 -18.21 -15.83
N LYS A 2 69.32 -18.64 -14.93
CA LYS A 2 68.42 -17.85 -14.04
C LYS A 2 67.27 -16.97 -14.61
N ASN A 3 66.08 -17.59 -14.60
CA ASN A 3 64.80 -17.16 -14.01
C ASN A 3 64.33 -15.71 -14.13
N ASN A 4 63.40 -15.46 -15.05
CA ASN A 4 62.47 -14.34 -15.01
C ASN A 4 61.08 -14.83 -14.56
N LYS A 5 60.84 -14.84 -13.24
CA LYS A 5 59.59 -15.35 -12.64
C LYS A 5 59.25 -14.59 -11.35
N ARG A 6 59.21 -13.27 -11.42
CA ARG A 6 58.56 -12.42 -10.41
C ARG A 6 57.89 -11.31 -11.20
N ASP A 7 56.57 -11.23 -11.12
CA ASP A 7 55.75 -10.01 -11.34
C ASP A 7 54.29 -10.34 -11.65
N SER A 8 53.97 -11.61 -11.93
CA SER A 8 52.58 -12.00 -12.25
C SER A 8 51.70 -12.38 -11.04
N ARG A 9 52.18 -12.22 -9.79
CA ARG A 9 51.41 -12.57 -8.57
C ARG A 9 50.78 -11.38 -7.85
N ALA A 10 51.27 -10.15 -8.06
CA ALA A 10 50.73 -8.98 -7.35
C ALA A 10 49.44 -8.44 -7.98
N MET A 11 49.35 -8.43 -9.32
CA MET A 11 48.18 -7.88 -10.02
C MET A 11 46.91 -8.75 -9.96
N ARG A 12 47.02 -10.06 -9.76
CA ARG A 12 45.84 -10.96 -9.66
C ARG A 12 45.10 -10.84 -8.33
N LYS A 13 45.76 -10.38 -7.27
CA LYS A 13 45.14 -10.24 -5.93
C LYS A 13 44.33 -8.95 -5.79
N LEU A 14 44.75 -7.87 -6.45
CA LEU A 14 44.05 -6.57 -6.42
C LEU A 14 42.74 -6.60 -7.22
N SER A 15 42.70 -7.34 -8.32
CA SER A 15 41.51 -7.43 -9.18
C SER A 15 40.36 -8.20 -8.53
N SER A 16 40.67 -9.22 -7.72
CA SER A 16 39.65 -10.04 -7.04
C SER A 16 39.05 -9.33 -5.82
N ALA A 17 39.85 -8.51 -5.11
CA ALA A 17 39.37 -7.74 -3.94
C ALA A 17 38.41 -6.61 -4.34
N ALA A 18 38.67 -5.94 -5.48
CA ALA A 18 37.82 -4.87 -5.98
C ALA A 18 36.42 -5.37 -6.41
N LEU A 19 36.33 -6.58 -6.96
CA LEU A 19 35.07 -7.20 -7.38
C LEU A 19 34.17 -7.60 -6.19
N ILE A 20 34.77 -8.03 -5.07
CA ILE A 20 34.02 -8.42 -3.87
C ILE A 20 33.41 -7.18 -3.20
N ILE A 21 34.17 -6.08 -3.09
CA ILE A 21 33.68 -4.82 -2.49
C ILE A 21 32.55 -4.20 -3.34
N ALA A 22 32.65 -4.26 -4.67
CA ALA A 22 31.61 -3.79 -5.57
C ALA A 22 30.29 -4.59 -5.39
N SER A 23 30.37 -5.91 -5.21
CA SER A 23 29.17 -6.75 -5.01
C SER A 23 28.42 -6.48 -3.70
N THR A 24 29.11 -6.04 -2.65
CA THR A 24 28.46 -5.67 -1.37
C THR A 24 27.77 -4.31 -1.38
N MET A 25 28.13 -3.40 -2.30
CA MET A 25 27.49 -2.08 -2.39
C MET A 25 26.19 -2.06 -3.21
N LEU A 26 25.93 -3.10 -4.01
CA LEU A 26 24.65 -3.24 -4.74
C LEU A 26 23.54 -3.93 -3.93
N ALA A 27 23.86 -4.49 -2.76
CA ALA A 27 22.87 -5.00 -1.81
C ALA A 27 22.39 -3.88 -0.86
N GLY A 28 21.97 -2.75 -1.43
CA GLY A 28 21.20 -1.75 -0.71
C GLY A 28 19.82 -2.31 -0.41
N CYS A 29 19.69 -3.15 0.62
CA CYS A 29 18.40 -3.55 1.16
C CYS A 29 17.66 -2.29 1.59
N ALA A 30 16.58 -1.94 0.90
CA ALA A 30 15.62 -0.93 1.33
C ALA A 30 14.96 -1.42 2.63
N HIS A 31 15.65 -1.27 3.76
CA HIS A 31 15.06 -1.47 5.07
C HIS A 31 14.01 -0.38 5.26
N GLN A 32 12.74 -0.77 5.42
CA GLN A 32 11.71 0.15 5.91
C GLN A 32 12.25 0.82 7.18
N GLN A 33 12.35 2.14 7.15
CA GLN A 33 12.81 2.92 8.30
C GLN A 33 11.84 2.69 9.47
N ALA A 34 12.39 2.60 10.68
CA ALA A 34 11.58 2.53 11.89
C ALA A 34 10.57 3.70 11.92
N GLY A 35 9.27 3.38 11.94
CA GLY A 35 8.18 4.36 11.92
C GLY A 35 7.43 4.48 10.59
N GLN A 36 7.86 3.84 9.50
CA GLN A 36 7.03 3.77 8.28
C GLN A 36 5.87 2.79 8.45
N SER A 37 4.64 3.30 8.35
CA SER A 37 3.44 2.47 8.28
C SER A 37 3.51 1.54 7.07
N GLN A 38 3.39 0.22 7.29
CA GLN A 38 3.25 -0.73 6.20
C GLN A 38 1.96 -0.43 5.42
N VAL A 39 2.11 -0.27 4.10
CA VAL A 39 0.99 -0.06 3.18
C VAL A 39 0.61 -1.40 2.56
N TYR A 40 -0.64 -1.77 2.73
CA TYR A 40 -1.24 -3.00 2.22
C TYR A 40 -2.09 -2.71 1.00
N ARG A 41 -2.36 -3.72 0.18
CA ARG A 41 -3.20 -3.54 -1.00
C ARG A 41 -4.68 -3.64 -0.65
N THR A 42 -5.48 -2.66 -1.09
CA THR A 42 -6.95 -2.78 -1.17
C THR A 42 -7.37 -3.15 -2.59
N TYR A 43 -8.58 -3.70 -2.73
CA TYR A 43 -9.13 -4.07 -4.03
C TYR A 43 -10.53 -3.51 -4.21
N ALA A 44 -10.86 -3.09 -5.42
CA ALA A 44 -12.20 -2.70 -5.79
C ALA A 44 -12.81 -3.73 -6.74
N LYS A 45 -14.09 -4.02 -6.55
CA LYS A 45 -14.91 -4.88 -7.42
C LYS A 45 -16.29 -4.24 -7.61
N VAL A 46 -17.12 -4.83 -8.45
CA VAL A 46 -18.51 -4.39 -8.63
C VAL A 46 -19.45 -5.36 -7.93
N VAL A 47 -20.34 -4.83 -7.09
CA VAL A 47 -21.43 -5.58 -6.44
C VAL A 47 -22.72 -4.81 -6.67
N ALA A 48 -23.76 -5.47 -7.19
CA ALA A 48 -25.05 -4.83 -7.50
C ALA A 48 -24.91 -3.52 -8.31
N ASN A 49 -24.02 -3.53 -9.32
CA ASN A 49 -23.71 -2.37 -10.18
C ASN A 49 -23.15 -1.13 -9.45
N LYS A 50 -22.57 -1.33 -8.27
CA LYS A 50 -21.87 -0.30 -7.48
C LYS A 50 -20.44 -0.72 -7.19
N VAL A 51 -19.56 0.26 -7.01
CA VAL A 51 -18.19 0.03 -6.57
C VAL A 51 -18.21 -0.53 -5.14
N CYS A 52 -17.40 -1.55 -4.90
CA CYS A 52 -17.22 -2.21 -3.62
C CYS A 52 -15.72 -2.32 -3.35
N ILE A 53 -15.22 -1.50 -2.44
CA ILE A 53 -13.82 -1.55 -1.99
C ILE A 53 -13.72 -2.57 -0.85
N THR A 54 -12.70 -3.43 -0.88
CA THR A 54 -12.54 -4.57 0.03
C THR A 54 -11.12 -4.67 0.55
N LEU A 55 -11.01 -5.04 1.82
CA LEU A 55 -9.74 -5.30 2.49
C LEU A 55 -9.48 -6.82 2.46
N PRO A 56 -8.35 -7.29 1.90
CA PRO A 56 -8.11 -8.73 1.71
C PRO A 56 -7.85 -9.50 3.01
N HIS A 57 -7.15 -8.88 3.96
CA HIS A 57 -6.82 -9.47 5.25
C HIS A 57 -6.91 -8.39 6.34
N LEU A 58 -7.18 -8.81 7.56
CA LEU A 58 -7.26 -7.97 8.76
C LEU A 58 -6.66 -8.72 9.94
N HIS A 59 -6.16 -8.00 10.94
CA HIS A 59 -5.84 -8.58 12.24
C HIS A 59 -7.10 -8.59 13.11
N SER A 60 -7.11 -9.48 14.10
CA SER A 60 -8.15 -9.48 15.12
C SER A 60 -8.19 -8.13 15.85
N GLY A 61 -9.38 -7.69 16.27
CA GLY A 61 -9.55 -6.42 17.00
C GLY A 61 -9.73 -5.19 16.11
N GLU A 62 -9.25 -5.21 14.87
CA GLU A 62 -9.27 -4.02 14.02
C GLU A 62 -10.66 -3.51 13.62
N LYS A 63 -10.73 -2.20 13.47
CA LYS A 63 -11.92 -1.42 13.12
C LYS A 63 -11.56 -0.41 12.05
N LEU A 64 -12.55 -0.05 11.24
CA LEU A 64 -12.40 1.01 10.24
C LEU A 64 -12.20 2.34 10.97
N PHE A 65 -11.15 3.08 10.59
CA PHE A 65 -10.80 4.37 11.20
C PHE A 65 -11.10 5.53 10.24
N SER A 66 -10.56 5.46 9.02
CA SER A 66 -10.79 6.48 7.99
C SER A 66 -10.75 5.92 6.59
N ILE A 67 -11.31 6.68 5.66
CA ILE A 67 -11.22 6.45 4.22
C ILE A 67 -10.89 7.76 3.50
N TYR A 68 -10.03 7.64 2.50
CA TYR A 68 -9.68 8.64 1.51
C TYR A 68 -10.00 8.07 0.13
N ILE A 69 -10.69 8.85 -0.69
CA ILE A 69 -10.94 8.53 -2.11
C ILE A 69 -10.72 9.81 -2.91
N SER A 70 -9.94 9.74 -3.98
CA SER A 70 -9.71 10.87 -4.89
C SER A 70 -9.81 10.46 -6.34
N GLU A 71 -10.36 11.32 -7.18
CA GLU A 71 -10.30 11.19 -8.63
C GLU A 71 -8.92 11.60 -9.15
N ARG A 72 -8.29 10.73 -9.94
CA ARG A 72 -6.96 10.99 -10.49
C ARG A 72 -7.03 12.12 -11.52
N GLY A 73 -6.16 13.12 -11.36
CA GLY A 73 -6.13 14.30 -12.23
C GLY A 73 -7.20 15.35 -11.90
N ASN A 74 -7.96 15.19 -10.81
CA ASN A 74 -8.91 16.20 -10.35
C ASN A 74 -8.77 16.42 -8.83
N PRO A 75 -7.99 17.42 -8.39
CA PRO A 75 -7.68 17.62 -6.97
C PRO A 75 -8.90 18.05 -6.15
N ASP A 76 -9.96 18.54 -6.77
CA ASP A 76 -11.17 19.00 -6.07
C ASP A 76 -12.18 17.87 -5.84
N ARG A 77 -11.99 16.72 -6.50
CA ARG A 77 -12.90 15.56 -6.40
C ARG A 77 -12.32 14.48 -5.50
N PHE A 78 -12.36 14.74 -4.20
CA PHE A 78 -11.96 13.79 -3.18
C PHE A 78 -12.88 13.80 -1.95
N ILE A 79 -12.79 12.76 -1.14
CA ILE A 79 -13.31 12.75 0.22
C ILE A 79 -12.24 12.30 1.19
N ILE A 80 -12.30 12.85 2.40
CA ILE A 80 -11.65 12.30 3.58
C ILE A 80 -12.75 12.18 4.64
N ARG A 81 -12.98 10.96 5.13
CA ARG A 81 -14.02 10.68 6.11
C ARG A 81 -13.49 9.76 7.19
N GLN A 82 -13.87 10.06 8.43
CA GLN A 82 -13.63 9.19 9.56
C GLN A 82 -14.88 8.36 9.82
N TYR A 83 -14.68 7.09 10.18
CA TYR A 83 -15.73 6.26 10.72
C TYR A 83 -15.94 6.61 12.21
N PRO A 84 -17.08 6.22 12.81
CA PRO A 84 -17.29 6.45 14.24
C PRO A 84 -16.15 5.85 15.08
N TRP A 85 -15.48 6.70 15.85
CA TRP A 85 -14.33 6.32 16.69
C TRP A 85 -14.59 6.56 18.18
N GLN A 86 -15.72 6.02 18.66
CA GLN A 86 -16.13 6.09 20.07
C GLN A 86 -16.33 4.68 20.60
N LYS A 87 -16.03 4.46 21.89
CA LYS A 87 -16.20 3.16 22.55
C LYS A 87 -17.63 2.64 22.35
N GLY A 88 -17.76 1.41 21.84
CA GLY A 88 -19.05 0.78 21.56
C GLY A 88 -19.69 1.18 20.22
N LYS A 89 -19.10 2.11 19.46
CA LYS A 89 -19.61 2.56 18.16
C LYS A 89 -18.66 2.30 16.99
N TYR A 90 -17.52 1.68 17.25
CA TYR A 90 -16.52 1.41 16.20
C TYR A 90 -17.12 0.64 15.03
N GLN A 91 -16.87 1.13 13.81
CA GLN A 91 -17.29 0.41 12.62
C GLN A 91 -16.41 -0.83 12.42
N ALA A 92 -17.03 -2.01 12.34
CA ALA A 92 -16.32 -3.24 12.07
C ALA A 92 -15.65 -3.22 10.69
N ALA A 93 -14.37 -3.55 10.64
CA ALA A 93 -13.70 -3.96 9.40
C ALA A 93 -13.89 -5.47 9.24
N VAL A 94 -14.34 -5.92 8.07
CA VAL A 94 -14.51 -7.35 7.77
C VAL A 94 -13.83 -7.66 6.45
N ALA A 95 -12.93 -8.65 6.46
CA ALA A 95 -12.16 -9.02 5.28
C ALA A 95 -13.11 -9.44 4.13
N GLY A 96 -12.82 -8.98 2.92
CA GLY A 96 -13.60 -9.27 1.71
C GLY A 96 -14.99 -8.61 1.62
N LYS A 97 -15.47 -7.94 2.67
CA LYS A 97 -16.73 -7.16 2.64
C LYS A 97 -16.49 -5.74 2.13
N CYS A 98 -17.54 -5.17 1.53
CA CYS A 98 -17.51 -3.81 1.04
C CYS A 98 -17.38 -2.84 2.21
N VAL A 99 -16.40 -1.95 2.12
CA VAL A 99 -16.26 -0.80 3.00
C VAL A 99 -17.24 0.28 2.54
N ASN A 100 -17.88 0.95 3.50
CA ASN A 100 -18.78 2.07 3.18
C ASN A 100 -17.94 3.26 2.69
N ASP A 101 -18.11 3.62 1.42
CA ASP A 101 -17.40 4.71 0.76
C ASP A 101 -18.13 6.07 0.84
N PHE A 102 -19.16 6.13 1.70
CA PHE A 102 -19.98 7.31 1.91
C PHE A 102 -20.70 7.80 0.64
N ASN A 103 -21.04 6.86 -0.25
CA ASN A 103 -21.68 7.13 -1.54
C ASN A 103 -20.86 8.08 -2.42
N PHE A 104 -19.54 7.89 -2.45
CA PHE A 104 -18.67 8.69 -3.32
C PHE A 104 -19.19 8.65 -4.77
N PRO A 105 -19.35 9.80 -5.45
CA PRO A 105 -20.00 9.89 -6.75
C PRO A 105 -19.03 9.50 -7.87
N TYR A 106 -18.74 8.21 -8.04
CA TYR A 106 -17.87 7.74 -9.12
C TYR A 106 -18.46 8.03 -10.50
N VAL A 107 -17.57 8.36 -11.44
CA VAL A 107 -17.88 8.67 -12.83
C VAL A 107 -17.16 7.67 -13.73
N ILE A 108 -17.86 7.20 -14.75
CA ILE A 108 -17.32 6.24 -15.71
C ILE A 108 -16.25 6.92 -16.57
N GLY A 109 -15.21 6.17 -16.92
CA GLY A 109 -14.05 6.64 -17.66
C GLY A 109 -13.01 7.37 -16.80
N ARG A 110 -13.14 7.32 -15.47
CA ARG A 110 -12.23 7.99 -14.53
C ARG A 110 -11.45 6.99 -13.68
N GLY A 111 -10.26 7.42 -13.26
CA GLY A 111 -9.39 6.72 -12.32
C GLY A 111 -9.53 7.25 -10.91
N TYR A 112 -9.35 6.39 -9.92
CA TYR A 112 -9.51 6.69 -8.51
C TYR A 112 -8.38 6.09 -7.70
N ASP A 113 -7.88 6.86 -6.74
CA ASP A 113 -6.94 6.43 -5.71
C ASP A 113 -7.70 6.33 -4.38
N VAL A 114 -7.49 5.23 -3.65
CA VAL A 114 -8.14 4.95 -2.38
C VAL A 114 -7.10 4.65 -1.32
N ALA A 115 -7.32 5.17 -0.11
CA ALA A 115 -6.62 4.74 1.08
C ALA A 115 -7.62 4.51 2.22
N ILE A 116 -7.52 3.38 2.91
CA ILE A 116 -8.35 3.03 4.07
C ILE A 116 -7.42 2.76 5.25
N GLN A 117 -7.67 3.44 6.36
CA GLN A 117 -6.96 3.17 7.60
C GLN A 117 -7.83 2.29 8.50
N VAL A 118 -7.23 1.23 9.02
CA VAL A 118 -7.82 0.40 10.08
C VAL A 118 -6.93 0.45 11.30
N ALA A 119 -7.52 0.33 12.49
CA ALA A 119 -6.75 0.29 13.72
C ALA A 119 -7.47 -0.55 14.79
N ASP A 120 -6.70 -1.06 15.75
CA ASP A 120 -7.25 -1.70 16.93
C ASP A 120 -7.47 -0.65 18.03
N PRO A 121 -8.73 -0.37 18.44
CA PRO A 121 -9.00 0.58 19.51
C PRO A 121 -8.45 0.16 20.89
N ALA A 122 -8.07 -1.11 21.08
CA ALA A 122 -7.44 -1.60 22.30
C ALA A 122 -5.93 -1.30 22.37
N VAL A 123 -5.31 -0.97 21.23
CA VAL A 123 -3.87 -0.67 21.15
C VAL A 123 -3.70 0.85 21.05
N ALA A 124 -3.48 1.48 22.21
CA ALA A 124 -3.04 2.87 22.26
C ALA A 124 -1.55 2.96 21.92
N THR A 125 -1.17 3.87 21.03
CA THR A 125 0.24 4.22 20.88
C THR A 125 0.65 5.21 21.96
N ILE A 126 1.96 5.25 22.22
CA ILE A 126 2.59 6.17 23.18
C ILE A 126 2.31 7.65 22.82
N SER A 127 2.00 7.96 21.55
CA SER A 127 1.65 9.31 21.08
C SER A 127 0.15 9.61 21.04
N GLY A 128 -0.72 8.67 21.42
CA GLY A 128 -2.17 8.81 21.30
C GLY A 128 -2.71 8.77 19.85
N ALA A 129 -1.84 8.66 18.85
CA ALA A 129 -2.21 8.49 17.45
C ALA A 129 -2.43 7.01 17.15
N THR A 130 -3.61 6.60 16.71
CA THR A 130 -3.90 5.19 16.44
C THR A 130 -2.91 4.63 15.39
N GLN A 131 -1.95 3.77 15.80
CA GLN A 131 -1.12 3.02 14.85
C GLN A 131 -2.04 2.03 14.17
N GLY A 132 -2.38 2.38 12.93
CA GLY A 132 -3.24 1.60 12.09
C GLY A 132 -2.48 1.13 10.86
N ARG A 133 -2.97 0.06 10.24
CA ARG A 133 -2.51 -0.33 8.91
C ARG A 133 -3.24 0.50 7.87
N VAL A 134 -2.50 0.90 6.84
CA VAL A 134 -3.06 1.65 5.71
C VAL A 134 -3.19 0.69 4.54
N TYR A 135 -4.38 0.62 3.97
CA TYR A 135 -4.67 -0.15 2.76
C TYR A 135 -4.85 0.83 1.61
N SER A 136 -4.02 0.76 0.59
CA SER A 136 -4.08 1.62 -0.57
C SER A 136 -4.24 0.83 -1.87
N GLY A 137 -4.86 1.46 -2.85
CA GLY A 137 -5.08 0.87 -4.17
C GLY A 137 -5.68 1.89 -5.13
N ALA A 138 -5.51 1.62 -6.41
CA ALA A 138 -6.03 2.44 -7.48
C ALA A 138 -6.82 1.61 -8.47
N PHE A 139 -7.87 2.20 -9.03
CA PHE A 139 -8.68 1.57 -10.05
C PHE A 139 -9.32 2.59 -10.99
N ALA A 140 -9.67 2.15 -12.19
CA ALA A 140 -10.48 2.91 -13.12
C ALA A 140 -11.87 2.27 -13.26
N LEU A 141 -12.87 3.11 -13.45
CA LEU A 141 -14.24 2.70 -13.62
C LEU A 141 -14.61 2.72 -15.10
N TRP A 142 -15.05 1.59 -15.63
CA TRP A 142 -15.43 1.43 -17.04
C TRP A 142 -16.82 0.82 -17.14
N ARG A 143 -17.45 0.98 -18.30
CA ARG A 143 -18.74 0.35 -18.61
C ARG A 143 -18.61 -0.45 -19.89
N ALA A 144 -19.07 -1.69 -19.85
CA ALA A 144 -19.22 -2.55 -21.02
C ALA A 144 -20.70 -2.91 -21.16
N GLY A 145 -21.38 -2.30 -22.12
CA GLY A 145 -22.83 -2.37 -22.25
C GLY A 145 -23.53 -1.81 -21.00
N GLN A 146 -24.36 -2.62 -20.34
CA GLN A 146 -25.07 -2.22 -19.12
C GLN A 146 -24.30 -2.52 -17.82
N LYS A 147 -23.16 -3.22 -17.89
CA LYS A 147 -22.41 -3.65 -16.72
C LYS A 147 -21.27 -2.68 -16.39
N LEU A 148 -21.17 -2.34 -15.11
CA LEU A 148 -20.04 -1.61 -14.57
C LEU A 148 -18.85 -2.56 -14.35
N HIS A 149 -17.65 -2.07 -14.64
CA HIS A 149 -16.39 -2.79 -14.46
C HIS A 149 -15.39 -1.92 -13.72
N VAL A 150 -14.63 -2.56 -12.84
CA VAL A 150 -13.48 -1.95 -12.17
C VAL A 150 -12.22 -2.58 -12.76
N VAL A 151 -11.29 -1.74 -13.20
CA VAL A 151 -10.00 -2.16 -13.77
C VAL A 151 -8.90 -1.68 -12.84
N PRO A 152 -8.05 -2.56 -12.28
CA PRO A 152 -6.91 -2.14 -11.48
C PRO A 152 -5.99 -1.23 -12.29
N VAL A 153 -5.51 -0.14 -11.68
CA VAL A 153 -4.49 0.72 -12.29
C VAL A 153 -3.22 0.54 -11.48
N ILE A 154 -2.11 0.31 -12.18
CA ILE A 154 -0.77 0.15 -11.60
C ILE A 154 -0.14 1.53 -11.45
#